data_AF-A0A1F7RZJ6-F1
#
_entry.id   AF-A0A1F7RZJ6-F1
#
_cell.length_a   1.000
_cell.length_b   1.000
_cell.length_c   1.000
_cell.angle_alpha   90.00
_cell.angle_beta   90.00
_cell.angle_gamma   90.00
#
_symmetry.space_group_name_H-M   'P 1'
#
loop_
_entity.id
_entity.type
_entity.pdbx_description
1 polymer ?
#
loop_
_entity_poly.entity_id
_entity_poly.type
_entity_poly.pdbx_seq_one_letter_code
_entity_poly.pdbx_strand_id
1 'polypeptide(L)'
;MENKKAGQWDLSGQCIPGEGLEPHAHTFSLGIFKWVEKIGCDGIKKSKVAIRISGARQNPNLVFDKAEKICKALNSGKSVGDFPKHITVR
;
A
#
# COMPACT_ATOMS: atom_id res chain seq x y z
N MET A 1 5.08 -17.47 -7.88
CA MET A 1 4.84 -16.29 -8.76
C MET A 1 3.39 -15.89 -8.56
N GLU A 2 3.12 -14.87 -7.74
CA GLU A 2 1.74 -14.41 -7.51
C GLU A 2 1.25 -13.67 -8.76
N ASN A 3 0.24 -14.24 -9.42
CA ASN A 3 -0.37 -13.66 -10.60
C ASN A 3 -1.03 -12.33 -10.22
N LYS A 4 -0.36 -11.22 -10.50
CA LYS A 4 -0.92 -9.87 -10.38
C LYS A 4 -2.10 -9.77 -11.33
N LYS A 5 -3.32 -9.64 -10.82
CA LYS A 5 -4.53 -9.51 -11.62
C LYS A 5 -5.00 -8.06 -11.67
N ALA A 6 -5.47 -7.63 -12.85
CA ALA A 6 -6.23 -6.40 -12.94
C ALA A 6 -7.42 -6.47 -11.96
N GLY A 7 -7.65 -5.38 -11.23
CA GLY A 7 -8.67 -5.35 -10.18
C GLY A 7 -8.14 -5.56 -8.76
N GLN A 8 -6.96 -6.17 -8.60
CA GLN A 8 -6.41 -6.52 -7.29
C GLN A 8 -5.72 -5.34 -6.61
N TRP A 9 -5.93 -5.22 -5.31
CA TRP A 9 -5.28 -4.26 -4.42
C TRP A 9 -4.00 -4.84 -3.83
N ASP A 10 -2.96 -4.01 -3.78
CA ASP A 10 -1.61 -4.41 -3.41
C ASP A 10 -0.84 -3.23 -2.76
N LEU A 11 0.32 -3.53 -2.18
CA LEU A 11 1.13 -2.62 -1.37
C LEU A 11 2.33 -2.05 -2.14
N SER A 12 2.54 -0.75 -2.01
CA SER A 12 3.70 -0.03 -2.53
C SER A 12 4.66 0.31 -1.39
N GLY A 13 5.79 -0.39 -1.39
CA GLY A 13 6.90 -0.19 -0.45
C GLY A 13 7.87 0.92 -0.83
N GLN A 14 7.52 1.83 -1.76
CA GLN A 14 8.45 2.88 -2.23
C GLN A 14 8.96 3.82 -1.13
N CYS A 15 8.26 3.89 0.01
CA CYS A 15 8.66 4.68 1.17
C CYS A 15 9.00 3.78 2.37
N ILE A 16 9.28 2.49 2.13
CA ILE A 16 9.95 1.62 3.12
C ILE A 16 11.40 2.06 3.15
N PRO A 17 11.93 2.41 4.32
CA PRO A 17 13.24 2.98 4.39
C PRO A 17 14.30 1.87 4.30
N GLY A 18 15.03 1.84 3.19
CA GLY A 18 16.12 0.87 2.95
C GLY A 18 17.36 1.10 3.82
N GLU A 19 18.33 0.20 3.73
CA GLU A 19 19.67 0.41 4.29
C GLU A 19 20.29 1.66 3.67
N GLY A 20 20.52 2.70 4.50
CA GLY A 20 21.07 3.99 4.07
C GLY A 20 20.11 5.19 4.13
N LEU A 21 18.82 5.00 4.47
CA LEU A 21 17.89 6.13 4.67
C LEU A 21 18.05 6.78 6.04
N GLU A 22 18.06 8.12 6.03
CA GLU A 22 18.40 9.02 7.15
C GLU A 22 18.00 8.47 8.53
N PRO A 23 18.94 8.39 9.48
CA PRO A 23 18.69 7.85 10.82
C PRO A 23 17.63 8.65 11.61
N HIS A 24 17.29 9.86 11.15
CA HIS A 24 16.32 10.75 11.78
C HIS A 24 14.86 10.49 11.36
N ALA A 25 14.61 9.69 10.32
CA ALA A 25 13.26 9.35 9.91
C ALA A 25 12.64 8.30 10.85
N HIS A 26 11.98 8.78 11.91
CA HIS A 26 11.31 7.93 12.90
C HIS A 26 10.08 7.18 12.36
N THR A 27 9.52 7.63 11.23
CA THR A 27 8.32 7.05 10.63
C THR A 27 8.53 6.72 9.16
N PHE A 28 7.78 5.75 8.67
CA PHE A 28 7.71 5.40 7.25
C PHE A 28 6.27 5.26 6.80
N SER A 29 6.06 5.15 5.49
CA SER A 29 4.73 4.95 4.94
C SER A 29 4.65 3.85 3.88
N LEU A 30 3.49 3.20 3.83
CA LEU A 30 3.09 2.24 2.80
C LEU A 30 1.90 2.81 2.03
N GLY A 31 1.97 2.73 0.70
CA GLY A 31 0.86 3.10 -0.16
C GLY A 31 0.06 1.86 -0.58
N ILE A 32 -1.27 1.95 -0.56
CA ILE A 32 -2.16 0.93 -1.15
C ILE A 32 -2.57 1.41 -2.54
N PHE A 33 -2.41 0.56 -3.54
CA PHE A 33 -2.78 0.84 -4.93
C PHE A 33 -3.55 -0.32 -5.53
N LYS A 34 -4.20 -0.08 -6.68
CA LYS A 34 -4.90 -1.10 -7.46
C LYS A 34 -4.14 -1.39 -8.73
N TRP A 35 -4.00 -2.66 -9.09
CA TRP A 35 -3.57 -3.07 -10.42
C TRP A 35 -4.70 -2.76 -11.41
N VAL A 36 -4.44 -1.89 -12.37
CA VAL A 36 -5.40 -1.49 -13.41
C VAL A 36 -4.83 -1.81 -14.78
N GLU A 37 -5.70 -2.10 -15.73
CA GLU A 37 -5.29 -2.33 -17.11
C GLU A 37 -4.65 -1.07 -17.69
N LYS A 38 -3.66 -1.26 -18.56
CA LYS A 38 -3.05 -0.17 -19.30
C LYS A 38 -3.95 0.14 -20.51
N ILE A 39 -4.61 1.29 -20.48
CA ILE A 39 -5.42 1.75 -21.63
C ILE A 39 -4.54 1.77 -22.89
N GLY A 40 -4.97 1.04 -23.93
CA GLY A 40 -4.32 1.01 -25.23
C GLY A 40 -3.10 0.09 -25.36
N CYS A 41 -2.79 -0.75 -24.37
CA CYS A 41 -1.72 -1.77 -24.48
C CYS A 41 -2.10 -3.03 -23.69
N ASP A 42 -1.56 -4.19 -24.09
CA ASP A 42 -1.56 -5.36 -23.23
C ASP A 42 -0.71 -5.13 -21.98
N GLY A 43 -1.30 -5.39 -20.81
CA GLY A 43 -0.63 -5.37 -19.51
C GLY A 43 -1.35 -4.57 -18.42
N ILE A 44 -0.82 -4.68 -17.21
CA ILE A 44 -1.33 -4.01 -16.02
C ILE A 44 -0.32 -3.00 -15.48
N LYS A 45 -0.84 -1.90 -14.92
CA LYS A 45 -0.06 -0.87 -14.25
C LYS A 45 -0.57 -0.62 -12.83
N LYS A 46 0.27 -0.02 -12.00
CA LYS A 46 -0.14 0.48 -10.70
C LYS A 46 -1.01 1.73 -10.88
N SER A 47 -2.16 1.78 -10.21
CA SER A 47 -2.92 3.02 -10.09
C SER A 47 -2.18 4.03 -9.22
N LYS A 48 -2.72 5.26 -9.15
CA LYS A 48 -2.35 6.19 -8.08
C LYS A 48 -2.62 5.52 -6.72
N VAL A 49 -1.78 5.82 -5.72
CA VAL A 49 -1.97 5.39 -4.34
C VAL A 49 -3.31 5.94 -3.84
N ALA A 50 -4.18 5.04 -3.38
CA ALA A 50 -5.52 5.34 -2.90
C ALA A 50 -5.54 5.63 -1.38
N ILE A 51 -4.76 4.86 -0.62
CA ILE A 51 -4.65 4.97 0.84
C ILE A 51 -3.16 4.95 1.20
N ARG A 52 -2.75 5.81 2.14
CA ARG A 52 -1.41 5.81 2.71
C ARG A 52 -1.47 5.48 4.21
N ILE A 53 -0.64 4.55 4.62
CA ILE A 53 -0.51 4.14 6.03
C ILE A 53 0.89 4.53 6.48
N SER A 54 0.99 5.29 7.56
CA SER A 54 2.26 5.70 8.15
C SER A 54 2.40 5.14 9.55
N GLY A 55 3.61 4.85 9.99
CA GLY A 55 3.87 4.44 11.36
C GLY A 55 5.34 4.44 11.72
N ALA A 56 5.63 4.13 12.97
CA ALA A 56 6.99 4.14 13.49
C ALA A 56 7.86 3.06 12.85
N ARG A 57 9.08 3.43 12.47
CA ARG A 57 10.08 2.50 11.89
C ARG A 57 10.50 1.41 12.88
N GLN A 58 10.38 1.70 14.18
CA GLN A 58 10.67 0.77 15.27
C GLN A 58 9.63 -0.35 15.38
N ASN A 59 8.42 -0.13 14.88
CA ASN A 59 7.37 -1.14 14.88
C ASN A 59 6.73 -1.28 13.48
N PRO A 60 7.51 -1.73 12.48
CA PRO A 60 7.07 -1.75 11.10
C PRO A 60 5.94 -2.75 10.87
N ASN A 61 5.89 -3.80 11.69
CA ASN A 61 4.87 -4.84 11.63
C ASN A 61 3.45 -4.28 11.75
N LEU A 62 3.23 -3.24 12.57
CA LEU A 62 1.92 -2.60 12.69
C LEU A 62 1.48 -1.95 11.37
N VAL A 63 2.42 -1.33 10.64
CA VAL A 63 2.13 -0.70 9.35
C VAL A 63 1.81 -1.76 8.32
N PHE A 64 2.61 -2.83 8.25
CA PHE A 64 2.39 -3.95 7.31
C PHE A 64 1.09 -4.71 7.59
N ASP A 65 0.82 -5.07 8.84
CA ASP A 65 -0.41 -5.78 9.23
C ASP A 65 -1.66 -4.95 8.91
N LYS A 66 -1.64 -3.64 9.23
CA LYS A 66 -2.76 -2.75 8.88
C LYS A 66 -2.93 -2.63 7.36
N ALA A 67 -1.82 -2.53 6.63
CA ALA A 67 -1.83 -2.46 5.17
C ALA A 67 -2.41 -3.72 4.54
N GLU A 68 -1.99 -4.90 5.01
CA GLU A 68 -2.47 -6.18 4.53
C GLU A 68 -3.97 -6.37 4.82
N LYS A 69 -4.43 -6.00 6.03
CA LYS A 69 -5.85 -6.05 6.40
C LYS A 69 -6.71 -5.19 5.48
N ILE A 70 -6.25 -3.98 5.14
CA ILE A 70 -6.98 -3.10 4.23
C ILE A 70 -6.96 -3.65 2.80
N CYS A 71 -5.83 -4.14 2.30
CA CYS A 71 -5.76 -4.81 1.00
C CYS A 71 -6.72 -6.00 0.91
N LYS A 72 -6.75 -6.87 1.93
CA LYS A 72 -7.67 -8.01 2.00
C LYS A 72 -9.13 -7.56 1.96
N ALA A 73 -9.48 -6.52 2.72
CA ALA A 73 -10.85 -5.99 2.73
C ALA A 73 -11.25 -5.36 1.39
N LEU A 74 -10.35 -4.61 0.74
CA LEU A 74 -10.60 -4.05 -0.59
C LEU A 74 -10.72 -5.15 -1.65
N ASN A 75 -9.91 -6.19 -1.57
CA ASN A 75 -9.99 -7.36 -2.45
C ASN A 75 -11.24 -8.22 -2.19
N SER A 76 -11.82 -8.18 -0.98
CA SER A 76 -13.08 -8.82 -0.66
C SER A 76 -14.32 -8.00 -1.06
N GLY A 77 -14.13 -6.85 -1.73
CA GLY A 77 -15.23 -6.03 -2.25
C GLY A 77 -15.54 -4.75 -1.46
N LYS A 78 -14.76 -4.40 -0.43
CA LYS A 78 -14.91 -3.06 0.19
C LYS A 78 -14.46 -1.95 -0.75
N SER A 79 -15.02 -0.77 -0.56
CA SER A 79 -14.66 0.42 -1.31
C SER A 79 -13.53 1.18 -0.63
N VAL A 80 -12.72 1.89 -1.41
CA VAL A 80 -11.69 2.80 -0.86
C VAL A 80 -12.31 3.86 0.06
N GLY A 81 -13.53 4.30 -0.25
CA GLY A 81 -14.27 5.28 0.55
C GLY A 81 -14.59 4.82 1.97
N ASP A 82 -14.55 3.50 2.24
CA ASP A 82 -14.77 2.95 3.58
C ASP A 82 -13.55 3.16 4.50
N PHE A 83 -12.43 3.65 3.96
CA PHE A 83 -11.18 3.84 4.69
C PHE A 83 -10.70 5.29 4.60
N PRO A 84 -10.08 5.82 5.67
CA PRO A 84 -9.39 7.09 5.60
C PRO A 84 -8.26 7.05 4.56
N LYS A 85 -8.11 8.12 3.77
CA LYS A 85 -7.02 8.25 2.79
C LYS A 85 -5.63 8.21 3.43
N HIS A 86 -5.51 8.67 4.67
CA HIS A 86 -4.28 8.70 5.45
C HIS A 86 -4.53 8.05 6.82
N ILE A 87 -3.77 7.03 7.16
CA ILE A 87 -3.88 6.29 8.42
C ILE A 87 -2.54 6.35 9.12
N THR A 88 -2.52 6.71 10.40
CA THR A 88 -1.30 6.63 11.22
C THR A 88 -1.49 5.54 12.26
N VAL A 89 -0.57 4.57 12.27
CA VAL A 89 -0.49 3.55 13.32
C VAL A 89 0.64 3.92 14.29
N ARG A 90 0.38 3.75 15.59
CA ARG A 90 1.31 4.03 16.68
C ARG A 90 1.39 2.80 17.57
#